data_AF-A0A837IDF5-F1
#
_entry.id   AF-A0A837IDF5-F1
#
_cell.length_a   1.000
_cell.length_b   1.000
_cell.length_c   1.000
_cell.angle_alpha   90.00
_cell.angle_beta   90.00
_cell.angle_gamma   90.00
#
_symmetry.space_group_name_H-M   'P 1'
#
loop_
_entity.id
_entity.type
_entity.pdbx_description
1 polymer ?
#
loop_
_entity_poly.entity_id
_entity_poly.type
_entity_poly.pdbx_seq_one_letter_code
_entity_poly.pdbx_strand_id
1 'polypeptide(L)'
;MGYIRIDLDDVKFSLFGNDILDEKIDKQGWDKVYQKMYKQIEDNLKNDKTVINDTGNFTKHERDLVKEIADKLGLETIEVFIDTPTEIARQRLLENKKIKKRFDVSENDFNSTVSEFEPPEDNNVITYKHPQPIEDWIIENFQT
;
A
#
# COMPACT_ATOMS: atom_id res chain seq x y z
N MET A 1 14.54 8.76 15.24
CA MET A 1 14.21 9.16 13.85
C MET A 1 12.75 8.80 13.61
N GLY A 2 11.97 9.69 12.99
CA GLY A 2 10.56 9.44 12.68
C GLY A 2 10.38 9.20 11.19
N TYR A 3 9.37 8.42 10.81
CA TYR A 3 8.95 8.23 9.42
C TYR A 3 7.63 8.99 9.16
N ILE A 4 7.35 9.25 7.89
CA ILE A 4 6.07 9.75 7.41
C ILE A 4 5.36 8.61 6.69
N ARG A 5 4.20 8.19 7.22
CA ARG A 5 3.33 7.23 6.53
C ARG A 5 2.43 8.00 5.56
N ILE A 6 2.40 7.56 4.31
CA ILE A 6 1.51 8.07 3.27
C ILE A 6 0.59 6.93 2.87
N ASP A 7 -0.68 7.05 3.28
CA ASP A 7 -1.74 6.06 3.05
C ASP A 7 -2.63 6.51 1.87
N LEU A 8 -2.85 5.65 0.89
CA LEU A 8 -3.65 5.99 -0.30
C LEU A 8 -5.08 6.39 0.06
N ASP A 9 -5.68 5.74 1.07
CA ASP A 9 -7.03 6.06 1.52
C ASP A 9 -7.08 7.44 2.17
N ASP A 10 -6.07 7.81 2.98
CA ASP A 10 -5.98 9.17 3.54
C ASP A 10 -5.85 10.23 2.42
N VAL A 11 -5.08 9.93 1.37
CA VAL A 11 -4.95 10.83 0.20
C VAL A 11 -6.30 10.95 -0.52
N LYS A 12 -7.00 9.83 -0.75
CA LYS A 12 -8.35 9.79 -1.34
C LYS A 12 -9.34 10.63 -0.53
N PHE A 13 -9.41 10.39 0.78
CA PHE A 13 -10.31 11.11 1.68
C PHE A 13 -9.99 12.61 1.76
N SER A 14 -8.71 12.99 1.71
CA SER A 14 -8.30 14.40 1.66
C SER A 14 -8.75 15.13 0.39
N LEU A 15 -9.06 14.40 -0.69
CA LEU A 15 -9.49 14.97 -1.97
C LEU A 15 -11.01 14.96 -2.13
N PHE A 16 -11.68 13.91 -1.66
CA PHE A 16 -13.09 13.66 -1.96
C PHE A 16 -14.00 13.55 -0.72
N GLY A 17 -13.42 13.62 0.48
CA GLY A 17 -14.12 13.46 1.75
C GLY A 17 -14.16 12.00 2.24
N ASN A 18 -14.42 11.81 3.54
CA ASN A 18 -14.29 10.51 4.22
C ASN A 18 -15.38 9.49 3.85
N ASP A 19 -16.49 9.95 3.26
CA ASP A 19 -17.63 9.10 2.90
C ASP A 19 -17.65 8.73 1.41
N ILE A 20 -16.61 9.08 0.65
CA ILE A 20 -16.52 8.75 -0.77
C ILE A 20 -16.39 7.23 -0.95
N LEU A 21 -17.19 6.69 -1.86
CA LEU A 21 -17.05 5.30 -2.30
C LEU A 21 -16.18 5.26 -3.56
N ASP A 22 -15.34 4.22 -3.67
CA ASP A 22 -14.42 4.03 -4.79
C ASP A 22 -15.13 4.04 -6.15
N GLU A 23 -16.32 3.46 -6.22
CA GLU A 23 -17.22 3.46 -7.40
C GLU A 23 -17.71 4.85 -7.85
N LYS A 24 -17.55 5.88 -7.02
CA LYS A 24 -17.89 7.28 -7.35
C LYS A 24 -16.70 8.06 -7.87
N ILE A 25 -15.50 7.48 -7.82
CA ILE A 25 -14.27 8.08 -8.31
C ILE A 25 -14.01 7.51 -9.70
N ASP A 26 -14.09 8.36 -10.71
CA ASP A 26 -13.74 7.97 -12.07
C ASP A 26 -12.22 7.83 -12.23
N LYS A 27 -11.78 7.39 -13.41
CA LYS A 27 -10.34 7.24 -13.71
C LYS A 27 -9.56 8.54 -13.45
N GLN A 28 -10.09 9.70 -13.86
CA GLN A 28 -9.41 10.98 -13.64
C GLN A 28 -9.32 11.34 -12.16
N GLY A 29 -10.31 10.96 -11.37
CA GLY A 29 -10.29 11.08 -9.92
C GLY A 29 -9.18 10.23 -9.30
N TRP A 30 -9.08 8.96 -9.70
CA TRP A 30 -8.00 8.08 -9.26
C TRP A 30 -6.63 8.59 -9.70
N ASP A 31 -6.48 9.04 -10.94
CA ASP A 31 -5.24 9.66 -11.43
C ASP A 31 -4.80 10.82 -10.52
N LYS A 32 -5.74 11.64 -10.03
CA LYS A 32 -5.44 12.72 -9.07
C LYS A 32 -5.01 12.20 -7.70
N VAL A 33 -5.61 11.11 -7.20
CA VAL A 33 -5.20 10.48 -5.93
C VAL A 33 -3.76 10.02 -6.04
N TYR A 34 -3.43 9.22 -7.06
CA TYR A 34 -2.07 8.72 -7.28
C TYR A 34 -1.06 9.85 -7.49
N GLN A 35 -1.37 10.85 -8.32
CA GLN A 35 -0.50 12.02 -8.51
C GLN A 35 -0.24 12.77 -7.20
N LYS A 36 -1.27 12.95 -6.36
CA LYS A 36 -1.12 13.59 -5.05
C LYS A 36 -0.28 12.74 -4.10
N MET A 37 -0.47 11.42 -4.09
CA MET A 37 0.34 10.48 -3.29
C MET A 37 1.81 10.53 -3.71
N TYR A 38 2.11 10.37 -5.00
CA TYR A 38 3.48 10.43 -5.53
C TYR A 38 4.16 11.76 -5.24
N LYS A 39 3.42 12.87 -5.38
CA LYS A 39 3.93 14.18 -4.99
C LYS A 39 4.25 14.28 -3.49
N GLN A 40 3.41 13.72 -2.62
CA GLN A 40 3.70 13.71 -1.18
C GLN A 40 4.93 12.86 -0.85
N ILE A 41 5.12 11.72 -1.53
CA ILE A 41 6.32 10.88 -1.38
C ILE A 41 7.55 11.71 -1.77
N GLU A 42 7.56 12.27 -2.99
CA GLU A 42 8.69 13.04 -3.52
C GLU A 42 9.02 14.26 -2.64
N ASP A 43 8.01 15.05 -2.23
CA ASP A 43 8.20 16.23 -1.41
C ASP A 43 8.79 15.87 -0.03
N ASN A 44 8.36 14.77 0.60
CA ASN A 44 8.90 14.34 1.89
C ASN A 44 10.33 13.81 1.76
N LEU A 45 10.62 13.00 0.73
CA LEU A 45 11.97 12.49 0.48
C LEU A 45 12.97 13.63 0.22
N LYS A 46 12.57 14.66 -0.54
CA LYS A 46 13.38 15.89 -0.76
C LYS A 46 13.67 16.70 0.50
N ASN A 47 12.90 16.49 1.58
CA ASN A 47 13.08 17.15 2.87
C ASN A 47 13.76 16.21 3.90
N ASP A 48 14.57 15.25 3.42
CA ASP A 48 15.33 14.29 4.21
C ASP A 48 14.46 13.49 5.19
N LYS A 49 13.22 13.17 4.79
CA LYS A 49 12.30 12.32 5.58
C LYS A 49 12.32 10.89 5.08
N THR A 50 12.28 9.94 6.00
CA THR A 50 11.93 8.55 5.69
C THR A 50 10.43 8.47 5.43
N VAL A 51 10.04 7.83 4.33
CA VAL A 51 8.64 7.65 3.94
C VAL A 51 8.28 6.17 3.94
N ILE A 52 7.10 5.85 4.49
CA ILE A 52 6.43 4.56 4.30
C ILE A 52 5.24 4.82 3.36
N ASN A 53 5.28 4.25 2.16
CA ASN A 53 4.11 4.23 1.29
C ASN A 53 3.23 3.03 1.68
N ASP A 54 2.07 3.31 2.26
CA ASP A 54 1.10 2.31 2.68
C ASP A 54 -0.02 2.25 1.65
N THR A 55 0.16 1.41 0.65
CA THR A 55 -0.74 1.27 -0.50
C THR A 55 -0.70 -0.16 -0.99
N GLY A 56 -1.79 -0.63 -1.58
CA GLY A 56 -1.88 -2.00 -2.08
C GLY A 56 -0.79 -2.37 -3.09
N ASN A 57 -0.43 -1.44 -4.00
CA ASN A 57 0.62 -1.58 -5.02
C ASN A 57 0.66 -3.00 -5.64
N PHE A 58 -0.51 -3.49 -6.02
CA PHE A 58 -0.71 -4.90 -6.37
C PHE A 58 -0.14 -5.23 -7.74
N THR A 59 0.10 -4.24 -8.60
CA THR A 59 0.79 -4.43 -9.88
C THR A 59 2.28 -4.08 -9.77
N LYS A 60 3.11 -4.68 -10.61
CA LYS A 60 4.53 -4.32 -10.73
C LYS A 60 4.70 -2.86 -11.14
N HIS A 61 3.84 -2.37 -12.04
CA HIS A 61 3.90 -1.00 -12.53
C HIS A 61 3.77 0.03 -11.40
N GLU A 62 2.82 -0.16 -10.48
CA GLU A 62 2.64 0.73 -9.34
C GLU A 62 3.87 0.76 -8.43
N ARG A 63 4.49 -0.40 -8.19
CA ARG A 63 5.72 -0.52 -7.39
C ARG A 63 6.90 0.18 -8.06
N ASP A 64 7.06 -0.01 -9.37
CA ASP A 64 8.12 0.63 -10.15
C ASP A 64 8.00 2.16 -10.11
N LEU A 65 6.78 2.71 -10.16
CA LEU A 65 6.55 4.16 -10.08
C LEU A 65 7.02 4.74 -8.73
N VAL A 66 6.76 4.04 -7.63
CA VAL A 66 7.22 4.47 -6.29
C VAL A 66 8.75 4.40 -6.21
N LYS A 67 9.34 3.31 -6.69
CA LYS A 67 10.79 3.12 -6.73
C LYS A 67 11.49 4.19 -7.57
N GLU A 68 10.94 4.54 -8.73
CA GLU A 68 11.49 5.57 -9.61
C GLU A 68 11.58 6.95 -8.94
N ILE A 69 10.65 7.29 -8.04
CA ILE A 69 10.69 8.55 -7.28
C ILE A 69 11.92 8.59 -6.36
N ALA A 70 12.20 7.50 -5.65
CA ALA A 70 13.36 7.39 -4.77
C ALA A 70 14.68 7.31 -5.56
N ASP A 71 14.71 6.53 -6.64
CA ASP A 71 15.89 6.37 -7.51
C ASP A 71 16.35 7.71 -8.10
N LYS A 72 15.41 8.58 -8.52
CA LYS A 72 15.70 9.94 -9.01
C LYS A 72 16.37 10.83 -7.97
N LEU A 73 16.17 10.53 -6.69
CA LEU A 73 16.78 11.26 -5.56
C LEU A 73 18.05 10.55 -5.05
N GLY A 74 18.45 9.43 -5.66
CA GLY A 74 19.59 8.62 -5.21
C GLY A 74 19.35 7.95 -3.85
N LEU A 75 18.09 7.67 -3.52
CA LEU A 75 17.68 7.06 -2.26
C LEU A 75 17.39 5.57 -2.44
N GLU A 76 17.63 4.79 -1.40
CA GLU A 76 17.29 3.36 -1.37
C GLU A 76 15.79 3.16 -1.15
N THR A 77 15.23 2.14 -1.80
CA THR A 77 13.85 1.68 -1.61
C THR A 77 13.86 0.27 -1.05
N ILE A 78 13.12 0.06 0.05
CA ILE A 78 12.86 -1.27 0.61
C ILE A 78 11.42 -1.63 0.25
N GLU A 79 11.25 -2.74 -0.46
CA GLU A 79 9.94 -3.31 -0.76
C GLU A 79 9.59 -4.35 0.31
N VAL A 80 8.40 -4.20 0.92
CA VAL A 80 7.86 -5.16 1.89
C VAL A 80 6.68 -5.88 1.28
N PHE A 81 6.81 -7.19 1.04
CA PHE A 81 5.73 -8.01 0.52
C PHE A 81 4.98 -8.73 1.64
N ILE A 82 3.68 -8.43 1.75
CA ILE A 82 2.77 -9.10 2.70
C ILE A 82 2.15 -10.32 2.01
N ASP A 83 2.86 -11.45 2.05
CA ASP A 83 2.46 -12.72 1.46
C ASP A 83 1.40 -13.41 2.34
N THR A 84 0.16 -12.95 2.19
CA THR A 84 -1.02 -13.53 2.83
C THR A 84 -1.84 -14.30 1.79
N PRO A 85 -2.17 -15.58 2.05
CA PRO A 85 -3.02 -16.36 1.15
C PRO A 85 -4.38 -15.70 0.91
N THR A 86 -4.86 -15.76 -0.33
CA THR A 86 -6.12 -15.12 -0.77
C THR A 86 -7.32 -15.53 0.08
N GLU A 87 -7.39 -16.79 0.51
CA GLU A 87 -8.45 -17.29 1.38
C GLU A 87 -8.45 -16.62 2.76
N ILE A 88 -7.28 -16.33 3.32
CA ILE A 88 -7.15 -15.61 4.59
C ILE A 88 -7.54 -14.14 4.42
N ALA A 89 -7.10 -13.50 3.33
CA ALA A 89 -7.52 -12.14 3.01
C ALA A 89 -9.06 -12.04 2.83
N ARG A 90 -9.67 -13.02 2.17
CA ARG A 90 -11.13 -13.11 1.99
C ARG A 90 -11.86 -13.33 3.32
N GLN A 91 -11.33 -14.17 4.22
CA GLN A 91 -11.88 -14.34 5.56
C GLN A 91 -11.89 -13.01 6.33
N ARG A 92 -10.77 -12.28 6.31
CA ARG A 92 -10.65 -10.94 6.94
C ARG A 92 -11.66 -9.94 6.37
N LEU A 93 -11.89 -9.96 5.05
CA LEU A 93 -12.91 -9.13 4.40
C LEU A 93 -14.33 -9.43 4.94
N LEU A 94 -14.70 -10.72 4.99
CA LEU A 94 -16.01 -11.17 5.49
C LEU A 94 -16.20 -10.88 6.98
N GLU A 95 -15.14 -10.96 7.78
CA GLU A 95 -15.17 -10.55 9.18
C GLU A 95 -15.36 -9.05 9.32
N ASN A 96 -14.64 -8.24 8.53
CA ASN A 96 -14.77 -6.79 8.56
C ASN A 96 -16.19 -6.33 8.23
N LYS A 97 -16.89 -6.99 7.29
CA LYS A 97 -18.31 -6.73 7.00
C LYS A 97 -19.23 -6.87 8.22
N LYS A 98 -18.90 -7.77 9.15
CA LYS A 98 -19.68 -8.01 10.38
C LYS A 98 -19.36 -7.00 11.47
N ILE A 99 -18.07 -6.72 11.68
CA ILE A 99 -17.59 -5.95 12.84
C ILE A 99 -17.32 -4.47 12.53
N LYS A 100 -17.21 -4.11 11.25
CA LYS A 100 -16.95 -2.76 10.72
C LYS A 100 -15.78 -2.05 11.39
N LYS A 101 -14.68 -2.77 11.61
CA LYS A 101 -13.44 -2.22 12.20
C LYS A 101 -12.65 -1.37 11.19
N ARG A 102 -12.84 -1.60 9.89
CA ARG A 102 -12.20 -0.90 8.77
C ARG A 102 -13.26 -0.56 7.70
N PHE A 103 -12.88 0.28 6.74
CA PHE A 103 -13.69 0.54 5.55
C PHE A 103 -14.07 -0.78 4.85
N ASP A 104 -15.29 -0.85 4.34
CA ASP A 104 -15.79 -2.05 3.67
C ASP A 104 -15.40 -2.03 2.20
N VAL A 105 -14.61 -3.02 1.79
CA VAL A 105 -14.20 -3.20 0.39
C VAL A 105 -15.24 -4.08 -0.30
N SER A 106 -15.64 -3.70 -1.51
CA SER A 106 -16.61 -4.50 -2.25
C SER A 106 -16.00 -5.85 -2.65
N GLU A 107 -16.85 -6.86 -2.85
CA GLU A 107 -16.36 -8.17 -3.31
C GLU A 107 -15.79 -8.10 -4.73
N ASN A 108 -16.30 -7.18 -5.55
CA ASN A 108 -15.80 -6.93 -6.89
C ASN A 108 -14.39 -6.34 -6.87
N ASP A 109 -14.15 -5.32 -6.05
CA ASP A 109 -12.82 -4.68 -5.94
C ASP A 109 -11.80 -5.69 -5.42
N PHE A 110 -12.15 -6.48 -4.39
CA PHE A 110 -11.30 -7.55 -3.89
C PHE A 110 -10.94 -8.55 -4.99
N ASN A 111 -11.92 -9.01 -5.77
CA ASN A 111 -11.68 -9.97 -6.85
C ASN A 111 -10.84 -9.35 -7.99
N SER A 112 -11.04 -8.06 -8.32
CA SER A 112 -10.22 -7.36 -9.31
C SER A 112 -8.77 -7.31 -8.86
N THR A 113 -8.52 -6.86 -7.62
CA THR A 113 -7.17 -6.81 -7.02
C THR A 113 -6.51 -8.18 -7.03
N VAL A 114 -7.21 -9.25 -6.62
CA VAL A 114 -6.66 -10.62 -6.66
C VAL A 114 -6.30 -11.06 -8.08
N SER A 115 -7.12 -10.69 -9.07
CA SER A 115 -6.87 -11.07 -10.47
C SER A 115 -5.72 -10.29 -11.12
N GLU A 116 -5.48 -9.07 -10.66
CA GLU A 116 -4.44 -8.17 -11.16
C GLU A 116 -3.13 -8.26 -10.35
N PHE A 117 -3.14 -8.99 -9.23
CA PHE A 117 -2.00 -9.07 -8.33
C PHE A 117 -0.79 -9.73 -9.00
N GLU A 118 0.30 -8.99 -9.07
CA GLU A 118 1.60 -9.43 -9.55
C GLU A 118 2.56 -9.51 -8.35
N PRO A 119 2.88 -10.72 -7.83
CA PRO A 119 3.83 -10.86 -6.74
C PRO A 119 5.19 -10.29 -7.14
N PRO A 120 5.95 -9.71 -6.21
CA PRO A 120 7.27 -9.23 -6.54
C PRO A 120 8.25 -10.37 -6.78
N GLU A 121 9.12 -10.17 -7.78
CA GLU A 121 10.11 -11.16 -8.24
C GLU A 121 11.55 -10.79 -7.85
N ASP A 122 11.77 -9.59 -7.29
CA ASP A 122 13.10 -9.09 -6.93
C ASP A 122 13.64 -9.80 -5.67
N ASN A 123 14.94 -10.11 -5.67
CA ASN A 123 15.61 -10.78 -4.56
C ASN A 123 15.76 -9.86 -3.32
N ASN A 124 15.58 -8.55 -3.49
CA ASN A 124 15.76 -7.55 -2.43
C ASN A 124 14.45 -7.19 -1.70
N VAL A 125 13.44 -8.06 -1.77
CA VAL A 125 12.13 -7.86 -1.14
C VAL A 125 12.11 -8.52 0.25
N ILE A 126 11.71 -7.76 1.26
CA ILE A 126 11.48 -8.30 2.60
C ILE A 126 10.06 -8.87 2.64
N THR A 127 9.95 -10.19 2.77
CA THR A 127 8.64 -10.86 2.71
C THR A 127 8.15 -11.24 4.11
N TYR A 128 6.95 -10.79 4.48
CA TYR A 128 6.17 -11.35 5.57
C TYR A 128 5.32 -12.50 5.05
N LYS A 129 5.49 -13.70 5.62
CA LYS A 129 4.69 -14.88 5.23
C LYS A 129 3.69 -15.25 6.32
N HIS A 130 2.41 -15.29 5.98
CA HIS A 130 1.41 -15.82 6.91
C HIS A 130 1.61 -17.33 7.14
N PRO A 131 1.48 -17.87 8.37
CA PRO A 131 1.02 -17.23 9.60
C PRO A 131 2.13 -16.82 10.58
N GLN A 132 3.32 -16.41 10.10
CA GLN A 132 4.40 -15.97 10.98
C GLN A 132 3.91 -14.88 11.97
N PRO A 133 4.27 -14.95 13.26
CA PRO A 133 3.99 -13.87 14.20
C PRO A 133 4.60 -12.56 13.73
N ILE A 134 3.81 -11.49 13.71
CA ILE A 134 4.24 -10.20 13.14
C ILE A 134 5.37 -9.58 13.97
N GLU A 135 5.33 -9.73 15.29
CA GLU A 135 6.35 -9.23 16.20
C GLU A 135 7.71 -9.89 15.93
N ASP A 136 7.73 -11.22 15.79
CA ASP A 136 8.95 -11.98 15.48
C ASP A 136 9.52 -11.56 14.11
N TRP A 137 8.66 -11.45 13.11
CA TRP A 137 9.06 -11.01 11.77
C TRP A 137 9.64 -9.59 11.75
N ILE A 138 9.05 -8.65 12.52
CA ILE A 138 9.59 -7.28 12.65
C ILE A 138 10.98 -7.31 13.27
N ILE A 139 11.18 -8.09 14.34
CA ILE A 139 12.46 -8.22 15.03
C ILE A 139 13.53 -8.76 14.07
N GLU A 140 13.21 -9.82 13.32
CA GLU A 140 14.14 -10.47 12.38
C GLU A 140 14.61 -9.55 11.25
N ASN A 141 13.78 -8.60 10.81
CA ASN A 141 14.04 -7.81 9.59
C ASN A 141 14.40 -6.34 9.85
N PHE A 142 14.03 -5.76 10.99
CA PHE A 142 14.15 -4.31 11.22
C PHE A 142 14.77 -3.90 12.56
N GLN A 143 14.98 -4.82 13.50
CA GLN A 143 15.70 -4.48 14.72
C GLN A 143 17.22 -4.64 14.52
N THR A 144 17.94 -3.57 14.81
CA THR A 144 19.39 -3.55 15.05
C THR A 144 19.66 -3.22 16.50
#